data_AF-A0A9D0VGJ4-F1
#
_entry.id   AF-A0A9D0VGJ4-F1
#
_cell.length_a   1.000
_cell.length_b   1.000
_cell.length_c   1.000
_cell.angle_alpha   90.00
_cell.angle_beta   90.00
_cell.angle_gamma   90.00
#
_symmetry.space_group_name_H-M   'P 1'
#
loop_
_entity.id
_entity.type
_entity.pdbx_description
1 polymer ?
#
loop_
_entity_poly.entity_id
_entity_poly.type
_entity_poly.pdbx_seq_one_letter_code
_entity_poly.pdbx_strand_id
1 'polypeptide(L)'
;MRRSGRADPSGGGMMRHPLAMIATAMLFACAGDETKTNTGDTGQACTNAIQTQFPQPGATDAYYRTKVRFTLLTADPGATISVADAAGTAVAGDVSVDGVVVTFTPSAPLAPSTSYTVTLSYECGDAEVSWTTSEVGNPLDVDVTNKVYDLDLASGEWIQPAGVGELIAGLVTDVEVLVSPVDVGAEIELLGALGTGADAQDICTETFALTGAAFEDPYFELAADVLPLEIEGITANIEDLFLGGAFAPDGTSISGTELRGSVDTRPLDEVIVPGGDVGATCDLVADFGVPCAPCADGSGDFCLSIAVENIYAAEIDADPLVERTTAEIDVDPACGATTGTTPTGTSTGTGTGTGTGTSTGTGTGTTP
;
A
#
# COMPACT_ATOMS: atom_id res chain seq x y z
N MET A 1 58.79 8.64 -8.71
CA MET A 1 57.51 8.39 -9.40
C MET A 1 56.42 8.39 -8.34
N ARG A 2 55.54 9.39 -8.39
CA ARG A 2 54.52 9.67 -7.36
C ARG A 2 53.39 8.64 -7.45
N ARG A 3 53.10 7.93 -6.35
CA ARG A 3 51.84 7.19 -6.17
C ARG A 3 50.84 8.14 -5.53
N SER A 4 49.74 8.39 -6.25
CA SER A 4 48.58 9.15 -5.78
C SER A 4 47.77 8.27 -4.83
N GLY A 5 47.50 8.77 -3.63
CA GLY A 5 46.59 8.15 -2.67
C GLY A 5 45.15 8.26 -3.16
N ARG A 6 44.42 7.15 -3.06
CA ARG A 6 42.98 7.06 -3.25
C ARG A 6 42.38 7.18 -1.85
N ALA A 7 41.58 8.23 -1.62
CA ALA A 7 40.80 8.38 -0.40
C ALA A 7 39.55 7.51 -0.52
N ASP A 8 39.28 6.80 0.56
CA ASP A 8 38.19 5.88 0.79
C ASP A 8 37.14 6.63 1.62
N PRO A 9 35.89 6.85 1.15
CA PRO A 9 34.84 7.36 2.01
C PRO A 9 34.15 6.18 2.71
N SER A 10 34.64 5.87 3.90
CA SER A 10 34.01 4.96 4.83
C SER A 10 32.66 5.50 5.33
N GLY A 11 31.58 4.77 5.06
CA GLY A 11 30.50 4.48 6.02
C GLY A 11 29.71 5.65 6.57
N GLY A 12 28.74 6.15 5.79
CA GLY A 12 27.57 6.82 6.33
C GLY A 12 26.59 5.77 6.87
N GLY A 13 26.72 5.40 8.14
CA GLY A 13 25.73 4.56 8.80
C GLY A 13 24.41 5.32 8.92
N MET A 14 23.38 4.87 8.18
CA MET A 14 22.01 5.27 8.43
C MET A 14 21.65 4.87 9.87
N MET A 15 21.48 5.88 10.72
CA MET A 15 20.86 5.68 12.02
C MET A 15 19.39 5.35 11.76
N ARG A 16 19.07 4.05 11.80
CA ARG A 16 17.72 3.57 12.13
C ARG A 16 17.33 4.29 13.42
N HIS A 17 16.49 5.31 13.30
CA HIS A 17 15.91 5.97 14.45
C HIS A 17 14.99 4.93 15.10
N PRO A 18 15.27 4.49 16.34
CA PRO A 18 14.30 3.68 17.05
C PRO A 18 13.04 4.54 17.16
N LEU A 19 11.91 3.98 16.75
CA LEU A 19 10.57 4.49 17.02
C LEU A 19 10.44 4.64 18.54
N ALA A 20 10.85 5.79 19.06
CA ALA A 20 10.66 6.16 20.43
C ALA A 20 9.21 6.54 20.55
N MET A 21 8.37 5.59 20.99
CA MET A 21 7.08 5.90 21.59
C MET A 21 7.32 6.86 22.76
N ILE A 22 7.30 8.16 22.46
CA ILE A 22 7.18 9.19 23.49
C ILE A 22 5.70 9.17 23.86
N ALA A 23 5.37 8.34 24.86
CA ALA A 23 4.16 8.48 25.64
C ALA A 23 4.22 9.86 26.33
N THR A 24 3.77 10.90 25.61
CA THR A 24 3.61 12.24 26.15
C THR A 24 2.40 12.22 27.06
N ALA A 25 2.61 11.84 28.31
CA ALA A 25 1.66 12.09 29.37
C ALA A 25 1.53 13.61 29.54
N MET A 26 0.47 14.20 28.98
CA MET A 26 0.10 15.58 29.25
C MET A 26 -0.27 15.71 30.73
N LEU A 27 0.69 16.14 31.55
CA LEU A 27 0.43 16.62 32.91
C LEU A 27 -0.21 18.00 32.81
N PHE A 28 -1.54 18.06 32.98
CA PHE A 28 -2.22 19.31 33.31
C PHE A 28 -1.74 19.81 34.67
N ALA A 29 -0.97 20.90 34.66
CA ALA A 29 -0.52 21.61 35.85
C ALA A 29 -1.66 22.51 36.37
N CYS A 30 -2.33 22.09 37.44
CA CYS A 30 -3.22 22.95 38.22
C CYS A 30 -2.38 23.94 39.05
N ALA A 31 -2.37 25.21 38.67
CA ALA A 31 -1.97 26.31 39.54
C ALA A 31 -3.16 26.69 40.44
N GLY A 32 -2.97 26.56 41.76
CA GLY A 32 -3.95 26.97 42.75
C GLY A 32 -3.93 28.48 43.00
N ASP A 33 -5.12 29.09 43.02
CA ASP A 33 -5.41 30.31 43.77
C ASP A 33 -6.80 30.19 44.40
N GLU A 34 -6.92 30.61 45.66
CA GLU A 34 -8.01 30.24 46.56
C GLU A 34 -9.26 31.13 46.46
N THR A 35 -10.39 30.54 46.85
CA THR A 35 -11.63 31.19 47.32
C THR A 35 -12.49 31.95 46.30
N LYS A 36 -13.39 31.23 45.62
CA LYS A 36 -14.81 31.62 45.53
C LYS A 36 -15.73 30.41 45.63
N THR A 37 -16.65 30.47 46.59
CA THR A 37 -17.85 29.63 46.68
C THR A 37 -18.69 29.82 45.42
N ASN A 38 -18.70 28.84 44.52
CA ASN A 38 -19.63 28.79 43.41
C ASN A 38 -20.43 27.48 43.43
N THR A 39 -21.73 27.70 43.39
CA THR A 39 -22.86 26.80 43.23
C THR A 39 -22.62 25.75 42.15
N GLY A 40 -22.97 24.50 42.50
CA GLY A 40 -23.20 23.33 41.64
C GLY A 40 -22.86 23.47 40.16
N ASP A 41 -21.68 22.98 39.80
CA ASP A 41 -21.47 22.40 38.49
C ASP A 41 -21.05 20.95 38.73
N THR A 42 -22.03 20.05 38.74
CA THR A 42 -21.75 18.62 38.52
C THR A 42 -21.50 18.44 37.03
N GLY A 43 -20.52 19.19 36.50
CA GLY A 43 -20.11 19.14 35.11
C GLY A 43 -19.82 17.69 34.80
N GLN A 44 -20.73 17.08 34.05
CA GLN A 44 -20.62 15.68 33.70
C GLN A 44 -19.33 15.58 32.89
N ALA A 45 -18.34 14.87 33.44
CA ALA A 45 -17.11 14.60 32.72
C ALA A 45 -17.51 13.88 31.43
N CYS A 46 -17.20 14.50 30.29
CA CYS A 46 -17.46 13.88 29.01
C CYS A 46 -16.64 12.60 28.93
N THR A 47 -17.30 11.46 28.66
CA THR A 47 -16.65 10.14 28.67
C THR A 47 -16.02 9.79 27.33
N ASN A 48 -16.29 10.56 26.28
CA ASN A 48 -15.67 10.39 24.98
C ASN A 48 -14.27 11.04 24.97
N ALA A 49 -13.40 10.55 24.10
CA ALA A 49 -12.00 10.98 24.01
C ALA A 49 -11.47 10.76 22.60
N ILE A 50 -10.52 11.58 22.17
CA ILE A 50 -9.75 11.35 20.94
C ILE A 50 -8.76 10.21 21.22
N GLN A 51 -8.88 9.12 20.49
CA GLN A 51 -7.97 7.97 20.54
C GLN A 51 -6.74 8.19 19.66
N THR A 52 -6.99 8.54 18.40
CA THR A 52 -5.95 8.79 17.41
C THR A 52 -6.34 9.99 16.56
N GLN A 53 -5.33 10.57 15.92
CA GLN A 53 -5.47 11.68 15.01
C GLN A 53 -4.43 11.56 13.90
N PHE A 54 -4.83 11.94 12.68
CA PHE A 54 -3.94 12.08 11.54
C PHE A 54 -4.26 13.35 10.75
N PRO A 55 -3.26 14.14 10.28
CA PRO A 55 -1.86 14.10 10.69
C PRO A 55 -1.67 14.29 12.20
N GLN A 56 -0.54 13.81 12.73
CA GLN A 56 -0.23 13.92 14.16
C GLN A 56 -0.06 15.40 14.57
N PRO A 57 -0.44 15.78 15.80
CA PRO A 57 -0.18 17.13 16.32
C PRO A 57 1.31 17.49 16.25
N GLY A 58 1.62 18.59 15.58
CA GLY A 58 2.98 19.10 15.40
C GLY A 58 3.77 18.46 14.25
N ALA A 59 3.17 17.56 13.46
CA ALA A 59 3.81 17.01 12.27
C ALA A 59 4.29 18.13 11.32
N THR A 60 5.45 17.93 10.69
CA THR A 60 6.09 18.93 9.81
C THR A 60 6.19 18.49 8.36
N ASP A 61 5.71 17.29 8.07
CA ASP A 61 5.91 16.53 6.85
C ASP A 61 4.60 15.97 6.30
N ALA A 62 3.46 16.56 6.70
CA ALA A 62 2.15 16.09 6.27
C ALA A 62 2.01 16.16 4.73
N TYR A 63 1.41 15.14 4.14
CA TYR A 63 1.19 15.12 2.70
C TYR A 63 0.18 16.20 2.27
N TYR A 64 0.45 16.92 1.19
CA TYR A 64 -0.39 18.06 0.77
C TYR A 64 -1.79 17.66 0.26
N ARG A 65 -2.03 16.39 -0.12
CA ARG A 65 -3.38 15.87 -0.41
C ARG A 65 -3.95 15.00 0.72
N THR A 66 -3.37 15.09 1.92
CA THR A 66 -3.79 14.29 3.07
C THR A 66 -5.23 14.59 3.49
N LYS A 67 -5.90 13.58 4.04
CA LYS A 67 -7.17 13.72 4.77
C LYS A 67 -6.86 13.95 6.24
N VAL A 68 -7.72 14.69 6.92
CA VAL A 68 -7.63 14.85 8.38
C VAL A 68 -8.58 13.86 9.03
N ARG A 69 -8.09 13.02 9.94
CA ARG A 69 -8.87 12.01 10.66
C ARG A 69 -8.73 12.16 12.15
N PHE A 70 -9.84 11.94 12.85
CA PHE A 70 -9.87 11.69 14.28
C PHE A 70 -10.62 10.38 14.52
N THR A 71 -10.06 9.51 15.35
CA THR A 71 -10.79 8.36 15.90
C THR A 71 -11.18 8.69 17.32
N LEU A 72 -12.46 8.61 17.61
CA LEU A 72 -13.04 8.83 18.93
C LEU A 72 -13.17 7.52 19.71
N LEU A 73 -13.30 7.61 21.03
CA LEU A 73 -13.58 6.45 21.88
C LEU A 73 -15.00 5.92 21.62
N THR A 74 -15.95 6.82 21.45
CA THR A 74 -17.35 6.51 21.14
C THR A 74 -17.83 7.32 19.94
N ALA A 75 -18.75 6.73 19.17
CA ALA A 75 -19.29 7.36 17.98
C ALA A 75 -19.98 8.69 18.31
N ASP A 76 -19.68 9.72 17.55
CA ASP A 76 -20.32 11.04 17.65
C ASP A 76 -20.78 11.50 16.27
N PRO A 77 -22.05 11.24 15.89
CA PRO A 77 -22.61 11.67 14.62
C PRO A 77 -22.69 13.19 14.44
N GLY A 78 -22.54 13.96 15.52
CA GLY A 78 -22.54 15.43 15.51
C GLY A 78 -21.15 16.05 15.39
N ALA A 79 -20.09 15.23 15.39
CA ALA A 79 -18.73 15.72 15.30
C ALA A 79 -18.46 16.40 13.95
N THR A 80 -17.71 17.49 13.99
CA THR A 80 -17.31 18.26 12.81
C THR A 80 -15.84 18.62 12.87
N ILE A 81 -15.21 18.76 11.71
CA ILE A 81 -13.83 19.22 11.58
C ILE A 81 -13.84 20.51 10.76
N SER A 82 -13.05 21.48 11.19
CA SER A 82 -12.71 22.66 10.40
C SER A 82 -11.19 22.79 10.31
N VAL A 83 -10.71 23.26 9.15
CA VAL A 83 -9.28 23.42 8.87
C VAL A 83 -9.06 24.84 8.38
N ALA A 84 -8.02 25.51 8.89
CA ALA A 84 -7.62 26.83 8.45
C ALA A 84 -6.10 26.90 8.27
N ASP A 85 -5.64 27.72 7.33
CA ASP A 85 -4.21 28.03 7.17
C ASP A 85 -3.69 28.94 8.29
N ALA A 86 -2.38 29.20 8.29
CA ALA A 86 -1.74 30.09 9.26
C ALA A 86 -2.25 31.55 9.23
N ALA A 87 -2.94 31.99 8.17
CA ALA A 87 -3.57 33.30 8.08
C ALA A 87 -5.02 33.30 8.61
N GLY A 88 -5.54 32.13 9.01
CA GLY A 88 -6.92 31.93 9.46
C GLY A 88 -7.91 31.78 8.30
N THR A 89 -7.43 31.56 7.07
CA THR A 89 -8.31 31.29 5.92
C THR A 89 -8.82 29.86 6.01
N ALA A 90 -10.14 29.69 5.99
CA ALA A 90 -10.75 28.37 6.02
C ALA A 90 -10.41 27.58 4.74
N VAL A 91 -10.02 26.32 4.91
CA VAL A 91 -9.85 25.34 3.83
C VAL A 91 -11.20 24.71 3.54
N ALA A 92 -11.61 24.73 2.27
CA ALA A 92 -12.84 24.07 1.83
C ALA A 92 -12.65 22.54 1.81
N GLY A 93 -13.69 21.81 2.22
CA GLY A 93 -13.70 20.35 2.22
C GLY A 93 -14.99 19.81 2.84
N ASP A 94 -15.12 18.49 2.79
CA ASP A 94 -16.28 17.76 3.29
C ASP A 94 -15.90 16.99 4.56
N VAL A 95 -16.84 16.95 5.52
CA VAL A 95 -16.72 16.13 6.73
C VAL A 95 -17.63 14.92 6.62
N SER A 96 -17.08 13.74 6.87
CA SER A 96 -17.84 12.50 7.04
C SER A 96 -17.59 11.91 8.43
N VAL A 97 -18.61 11.24 8.96
CA VAL A 97 -18.53 10.47 10.21
C VAL A 97 -18.93 9.04 9.91
N ASP A 98 -18.04 8.10 10.20
CA ASP A 98 -18.30 6.67 10.10
C ASP A 98 -17.96 5.97 11.41
N GLY A 99 -19.00 5.60 12.16
CA GLY A 99 -18.86 5.07 13.51
C GLY A 99 -18.09 6.04 14.42
N VAL A 100 -16.87 5.64 14.80
CA VAL A 100 -15.97 6.42 15.67
C VAL A 100 -14.99 7.31 14.90
N VAL A 101 -14.96 7.25 13.57
CA VAL A 101 -13.99 7.97 12.74
C VAL A 101 -14.64 9.21 12.13
N VAL A 102 -14.05 10.38 12.37
CA VAL A 102 -14.43 11.66 11.76
C VAL A 102 -13.35 12.03 10.75
N THR A 103 -13.73 12.18 9.49
CA THR A 103 -12.78 12.47 8.39
C THR A 103 -13.14 13.79 7.73
N PHE A 104 -12.16 14.68 7.54
CA PHE A 104 -12.24 15.83 6.67
C PHE A 104 -11.41 15.59 5.41
N THR A 105 -12.05 15.74 4.26
CA THR A 105 -11.41 15.63 2.94
C THR A 105 -11.35 17.02 2.30
N PRO A 106 -10.17 17.63 2.15
CA PRO A 106 -10.02 18.89 1.43
C PRO A 106 -10.58 18.79 0.00
N SER A 107 -11.29 19.82 -0.47
CA SER A 107 -11.86 19.83 -1.82
C SER A 107 -10.82 20.14 -2.91
N ALA A 108 -9.63 20.57 -2.50
CA ALA A 108 -8.48 20.84 -3.35
C ALA A 108 -7.21 20.49 -2.57
N PRO A 109 -6.09 20.19 -3.26
CA PRO A 109 -4.81 20.00 -2.59
C PRO A 109 -4.44 21.19 -1.72
N LEU A 110 -3.87 20.90 -0.55
CA LEU A 110 -3.34 21.90 0.36
C LEU A 110 -2.07 22.52 -0.22
N ALA A 111 -1.71 23.72 0.23
CA ALA A 111 -0.45 24.32 -0.17
C ALA A 111 0.72 23.56 0.48
N PRO A 112 1.82 23.30 -0.25
CA PRO A 112 3.03 22.72 0.33
C PRO A 112 3.68 23.70 1.32
N SER A 113 4.48 23.16 2.25
CA SER A 113 5.24 23.93 3.25
C SER A 113 4.40 24.94 4.05
N THR A 114 3.14 24.59 4.32
CA THR A 114 2.14 25.49 4.91
C THR A 114 1.61 24.90 6.20
N SER A 115 1.59 25.71 7.27
CA SER A 115 1.01 25.32 8.55
C SER A 115 -0.51 25.45 8.53
N TYR A 116 -1.17 24.43 9.04
CA TYR A 116 -2.62 24.35 9.18
C TYR A 116 -3.00 24.16 10.65
N THR A 117 -4.08 24.82 11.05
CA THR A 117 -4.77 24.58 12.31
C THR A 117 -6.06 23.83 12.04
N VAL A 118 -6.27 22.76 12.76
CA VAL A 118 -7.47 21.92 12.71
C VAL A 118 -8.22 22.07 14.02
N THR A 119 -9.52 22.29 13.93
CA THR A 119 -10.42 22.25 15.07
C THR A 119 -11.43 21.11 14.89
N LEU A 120 -11.41 20.15 15.80
CA LEU A 120 -12.46 19.14 15.95
C LEU A 120 -13.46 19.65 16.98
N SER A 121 -14.71 19.85 16.57
CA SER A 121 -15.83 20.11 17.48
C SER A 121 -16.62 18.82 17.66
N TYR A 122 -16.67 18.29 18.88
CA TYR A 122 -17.36 17.05 19.22
C TYR A 122 -18.09 17.21 20.57
N GLU A 123 -18.79 16.18 21.05
CA GLU A 123 -19.66 16.27 22.23
C GLU A 123 -18.95 16.72 23.53
N CYS A 124 -17.62 16.58 23.60
CA CYS A 124 -16.83 17.04 24.75
C CYS A 124 -16.29 18.46 24.62
N GLY A 125 -16.59 19.17 23.53
CA GLY A 125 -16.09 20.50 23.22
C GLY A 125 -15.16 20.53 22.01
N ASP A 126 -14.34 21.59 21.93
CA ASP A 126 -13.42 21.78 20.81
C ASP A 126 -12.02 21.31 21.18
N ALA A 127 -11.37 20.59 20.26
CA ALA A 127 -9.96 20.25 20.31
C ALA A 127 -9.24 20.92 19.14
N GLU A 128 -8.16 21.65 19.43
CA GLU A 128 -7.37 22.35 18.42
C GLU A 128 -5.96 21.76 18.34
N VAL A 129 -5.50 21.54 17.12
CA VAL A 129 -4.20 20.95 16.81
C VAL A 129 -3.64 21.60 15.54
N SER A 130 -2.32 21.57 15.39
CA SER A 130 -1.67 22.10 14.19
C SER A 130 -0.66 21.13 13.62
N TRP A 131 -0.39 21.25 12.32
CA TRP A 131 0.63 20.51 11.59
C TRP A 131 1.05 21.34 10.37
N THR A 132 2.10 20.92 9.68
CA THR A 132 2.65 21.59 8.50
C THR A 132 2.82 20.57 7.39
N THR A 133 2.41 20.95 6.17
CA THR A 133 2.67 20.14 4.98
C THR A 133 4.15 20.13 4.63
N SER A 134 4.64 19.03 4.05
CA SER A 134 6.00 18.98 3.50
C SER A 134 6.15 19.84 2.25
N GLU A 135 7.34 19.85 1.64
CA GLU A 135 7.56 20.46 0.32
C GLU A 135 6.96 19.66 -0.85
N VAL A 136 6.52 18.42 -0.60
CA VAL A 136 5.82 17.59 -1.60
C VAL A 136 4.55 18.30 -2.06
N GLY A 137 4.38 18.37 -3.38
CA GLY A 137 3.33 19.17 -4.04
C GLY A 137 3.87 20.41 -4.74
N ASN A 138 5.12 20.80 -4.50
CA ASN A 138 5.84 21.70 -5.42
C ASN A 138 6.25 20.94 -6.70
N PRO A 139 6.37 21.63 -7.86
CA PRO A 139 6.84 21.01 -9.10
C PRO A 139 8.21 20.33 -8.94
N LEU A 140 8.46 19.31 -9.75
CA LEU A 140 9.75 18.63 -9.82
C LEU A 140 10.89 19.57 -10.26
N ASP A 141 11.99 19.55 -9.50
CA ASP A 141 13.24 20.24 -9.80
C ASP A 141 14.24 19.35 -10.57
N VAL A 142 13.96 18.04 -10.62
CA VAL A 142 14.82 17.03 -11.24
C VAL A 142 14.04 16.10 -12.17
N ASP A 143 14.74 15.46 -13.09
CA ASP A 143 14.18 14.33 -13.84
C ASP A 143 14.14 13.09 -12.93
N VAL A 144 12.96 12.49 -12.83
CA VAL A 144 12.73 11.27 -12.03
C VAL A 144 12.78 10.00 -12.88
N THR A 145 12.85 10.11 -14.22
CA THR A 145 12.84 8.98 -15.14
C THR A 145 13.99 8.00 -14.84
N ASN A 146 13.65 6.71 -14.73
CA ASN A 146 14.55 5.60 -14.39
C ASN A 146 15.13 5.62 -12.97
N LYS A 147 14.66 6.50 -12.08
CA LYS A 147 14.93 6.36 -10.65
C LYS A 147 14.13 5.21 -10.07
N VAL A 148 14.69 4.48 -9.12
CA VAL A 148 14.01 3.37 -8.46
C VAL A 148 13.58 3.79 -7.07
N TYR A 149 12.33 3.53 -6.73
CA TYR A 149 11.78 3.82 -5.41
C TYR A 149 11.33 2.53 -4.75
N ASP A 150 11.72 2.34 -3.49
CA ASP A 150 11.24 1.25 -2.65
C ASP A 150 9.93 1.66 -1.97
N LEU A 151 8.83 1.02 -2.35
CA LEU A 151 7.49 1.29 -1.84
C LEU A 151 7.28 0.55 -0.51
N ASP A 152 7.58 1.23 0.60
CA ASP A 152 7.47 0.69 1.96
C ASP A 152 6.00 0.60 2.40
N LEU A 153 5.33 -0.50 2.08
CA LEU A 153 3.93 -0.74 2.47
C LEU A 153 3.71 -0.76 3.99
N ALA A 154 4.75 -1.03 4.79
CA ALA A 154 4.67 -1.01 6.24
C ALA A 154 4.66 0.42 6.82
N SER A 155 5.12 1.41 6.06
CA SER A 155 5.04 2.84 6.43
C SER A 155 3.62 3.42 6.31
N GLY A 156 2.75 2.77 5.55
CA GLY A 156 1.41 3.26 5.24
C GLY A 156 0.39 3.12 6.38
N GLU A 157 -0.63 3.98 6.35
CA GLU A 157 -1.83 3.89 7.18
C GLU A 157 -2.82 2.92 6.54
N TRP A 158 -3.03 1.76 7.16
CA TRP A 158 -3.98 0.76 6.69
C TRP A 158 -5.42 1.16 7.04
N ILE A 159 -6.17 1.57 6.02
CA ILE A 159 -7.59 1.92 6.12
C ILE A 159 -8.46 0.68 5.99
N GLN A 160 -8.11 -0.20 5.05
CA GLN A 160 -8.75 -1.49 4.87
C GLN A 160 -7.70 -2.61 4.76
N PRO A 161 -7.92 -3.72 5.46
CA PRO A 161 -9.09 -4.02 6.28
C PRO A 161 -8.97 -3.44 7.69
N ALA A 162 -10.04 -2.82 8.18
CA ALA A 162 -10.03 -2.11 9.46
C ALA A 162 -9.71 -3.06 10.64
N GLY A 163 -8.78 -2.67 11.51
CA GLY A 163 -8.42 -3.42 12.71
C GLY A 163 -7.46 -4.60 12.50
N VAL A 164 -7.21 -5.02 11.26
CA VAL A 164 -6.22 -6.06 10.92
C VAL A 164 -5.05 -5.52 10.08
N GLY A 165 -5.08 -4.24 9.73
CA GLY A 165 -4.02 -3.58 8.96
C GLY A 165 -2.62 -3.76 9.53
N GLU A 166 -2.43 -3.62 10.84
CA GLU A 166 -1.11 -3.84 11.48
C GLU A 166 -0.61 -5.28 11.35
N LEU A 167 -1.53 -6.27 11.36
CA LEU A 167 -1.17 -7.67 11.16
C LEU A 167 -0.72 -7.89 9.71
N ILE A 168 -1.44 -7.34 8.74
CA ILE A 168 -1.09 -7.44 7.32
C ILE A 168 0.22 -6.70 7.04
N ALA A 169 0.41 -5.50 7.59
CA ALA A 169 1.65 -4.75 7.52
C ALA A 169 2.83 -5.63 7.96
N GLY A 170 2.70 -6.34 9.08
CA GLY A 170 3.73 -7.25 9.58
C GLY A 170 3.95 -8.51 8.73
N LEU A 171 3.02 -8.89 7.86
CA LEU A 171 3.20 -9.99 6.90
C LEU A 171 3.90 -9.52 5.63
N VAL A 172 3.74 -8.25 5.24
CA VAL A 172 4.32 -7.68 4.02
C VAL A 172 5.65 -6.95 4.27
N THR A 173 6.18 -6.95 5.49
CA THR A 173 7.46 -6.28 5.81
C THR A 173 8.66 -6.85 5.05
N ASP A 174 8.58 -8.11 4.63
CA ASP A 174 9.65 -8.77 3.87
C ASP A 174 9.44 -8.66 2.35
N VAL A 175 8.33 -8.04 1.91
CA VAL A 175 8.02 -7.82 0.49
C VAL A 175 8.55 -6.44 0.09
N GLU A 176 9.67 -6.42 -0.62
CA GLU A 176 10.21 -5.21 -1.23
C GLU A 176 9.49 -4.99 -2.59
N VAL A 177 8.78 -3.88 -2.73
CA VAL A 177 8.10 -3.51 -3.98
C VAL A 177 8.81 -2.32 -4.57
N LEU A 178 9.48 -2.53 -5.70
CA LEU A 178 10.21 -1.48 -6.40
C LEU A 178 9.34 -0.88 -7.50
N VAL A 179 9.35 0.44 -7.63
CA VAL A 179 8.68 1.17 -8.72
C VAL A 179 9.65 2.15 -9.38
N SER A 180 9.57 2.28 -10.70
CA SER A 180 10.41 3.18 -11.48
C SER A 180 9.59 3.85 -12.59
N PRO A 181 9.54 5.18 -12.68
CA PRO A 181 8.95 5.85 -13.83
C PRO A 181 9.82 5.65 -15.07
N VAL A 182 9.27 5.02 -16.10
CA VAL A 182 9.99 4.74 -17.36
C VAL A 182 9.66 5.77 -18.45
N ASP A 183 8.52 6.44 -18.34
CA ASP A 183 8.14 7.59 -19.16
C ASP A 183 7.41 8.63 -18.30
N VAL A 184 7.80 9.90 -18.42
CA VAL A 184 7.22 11.03 -17.69
C VAL A 184 6.94 12.17 -18.65
N GLY A 185 5.66 12.36 -18.97
CA GLY A 185 5.17 13.41 -19.86
C GLY A 185 3.87 14.01 -19.37
N ALA A 186 2.89 14.15 -20.27
CA ALA A 186 1.51 14.44 -19.86
C ALA A 186 0.82 13.22 -19.22
N GLU A 187 1.33 12.04 -19.57
CA GLU A 187 1.02 10.78 -18.93
C GLU A 187 2.29 10.23 -18.28
N ILE A 188 2.14 9.32 -17.32
CA ILE A 188 3.24 8.62 -16.68
C ILE A 188 3.07 7.12 -16.81
N GLU A 189 4.19 6.44 -17.06
CA GLU A 189 4.29 4.99 -17.06
C GLU A 189 5.27 4.57 -15.95
N LEU A 190 4.80 3.68 -15.07
CA LEU A 190 5.65 3.06 -14.05
C LEU A 190 5.89 1.59 -14.40
N LEU A 191 7.14 1.17 -14.30
CA LEU A 191 7.52 -0.23 -14.21
C LEU A 191 7.64 -0.59 -12.73
N GLY A 192 6.98 -1.66 -12.31
CA GLY A 192 7.08 -2.23 -10.98
C GLY A 192 7.70 -3.61 -11.00
N ALA A 193 8.39 -3.95 -9.91
CA ALA A 193 9.05 -5.24 -9.73
C ALA A 193 9.10 -5.62 -8.24
N LEU A 194 9.29 -6.90 -7.94
CA LEU A 194 9.66 -7.32 -6.59
C LEU A 194 11.18 -7.17 -6.40
N GLY A 195 11.58 -6.83 -5.18
CA GLY A 195 12.97 -6.75 -4.76
C GLY A 195 13.45 -8.02 -4.03
N THR A 196 14.75 -8.11 -3.84
CA THR A 196 15.43 -9.24 -3.18
C THR A 196 15.74 -8.97 -1.69
N GLY A 197 15.30 -7.83 -1.15
CA GLY A 197 15.59 -7.32 0.19
C GLY A 197 16.94 -6.58 0.30
N ALA A 198 17.51 -6.16 -0.83
CA ALA A 198 18.86 -5.59 -0.91
C ALA A 198 18.95 -4.41 -1.88
N ASP A 199 17.88 -3.62 -1.99
CA ASP A 199 17.77 -2.47 -2.89
C ASP A 199 17.98 -2.91 -4.36
N ALA A 200 17.51 -4.11 -4.70
CA ALA A 200 17.79 -4.75 -5.98
C ALA A 200 16.61 -5.60 -6.43
N GLN A 201 16.22 -5.41 -7.69
CA GLN A 201 15.19 -6.17 -8.37
C GLN A 201 15.45 -7.68 -8.35
N ASP A 202 14.42 -8.48 -8.07
CA ASP A 202 14.40 -9.91 -8.36
C ASP A 202 14.19 -10.12 -9.87
N ILE A 203 15.28 -10.41 -10.57
CA ILE A 203 15.27 -10.66 -12.03
C ILE A 203 14.52 -11.95 -12.43
N CYS A 204 14.12 -12.75 -11.45
CA CYS A 204 13.43 -14.02 -11.63
C CYS A 204 11.94 -13.94 -11.30
N THR A 205 11.45 -12.73 -11.06
CA THR A 205 10.03 -12.40 -10.99
C THR A 205 9.64 -11.54 -12.18
N GLU A 206 8.45 -11.78 -12.71
CA GLU A 206 7.87 -10.97 -13.79
C GLU A 206 7.65 -9.53 -13.30
N THR A 207 8.05 -8.55 -14.12
CA THR A 207 7.73 -7.15 -13.87
C THR A 207 6.31 -6.84 -14.28
N PHE A 208 5.72 -5.81 -13.67
CA PHE A 208 4.42 -5.31 -14.04
C PHE A 208 4.51 -3.86 -14.51
N ALA A 209 3.75 -3.50 -15.53
CA ALA A 209 3.67 -2.13 -16.03
C ALA A 209 2.33 -1.50 -15.62
N LEU A 210 2.39 -0.27 -15.13
CA LEU A 210 1.24 0.58 -14.86
C LEU A 210 1.30 1.75 -15.86
N THR A 211 0.33 1.81 -16.76
CA THR A 211 0.31 2.77 -17.89
C THR A 211 -0.93 3.65 -17.86
N GLY A 212 -0.87 4.82 -18.52
CA GLY A 212 -2.07 5.59 -18.89
C GLY A 212 -2.60 6.53 -17.80
N ALA A 213 -1.76 6.84 -16.81
CA ALA A 213 -2.06 7.80 -15.75
C ALA A 213 -1.87 9.23 -16.22
N ALA A 214 -2.78 10.13 -15.86
CA ALA A 214 -2.50 11.56 -15.96
C ALA A 214 -1.37 11.93 -14.99
N PHE A 215 -0.38 12.68 -15.48
CA PHE A 215 0.67 13.25 -14.64
C PHE A 215 0.41 14.75 -14.43
N GLU A 216 0.12 15.12 -13.19
CA GLU A 216 -0.08 16.49 -12.74
C GLU A 216 1.07 16.88 -11.81
N ASP A 217 2.23 17.17 -12.39
CA ASP A 217 3.49 17.47 -11.68
C ASP A 217 3.30 18.14 -10.30
N PRO A 218 3.70 17.48 -9.19
CA PRO A 218 4.46 16.21 -9.10
C PRO A 218 3.60 14.95 -8.88
N TYR A 219 2.28 15.04 -9.03
CA TYR A 219 1.31 13.99 -8.69
C TYR A 219 1.00 13.05 -9.85
N PHE A 220 0.80 11.77 -9.54
CA PHE A 220 0.34 10.75 -10.48
C PHE A 220 -0.80 9.90 -9.92
N GLU A 221 -1.61 9.35 -10.81
CA GLU A 221 -2.65 8.36 -10.50
C GLU A 221 -2.71 7.27 -11.56
N LEU A 222 -2.35 6.05 -11.19
CA LEU A 222 -2.38 4.87 -12.03
C LEU A 222 -3.54 3.98 -11.59
N ALA A 223 -4.15 3.31 -12.57
CA ALA A 223 -5.15 2.30 -12.32
C ALA A 223 -4.93 1.09 -13.23
N ALA A 224 -5.26 -0.09 -12.73
CA ALA A 224 -5.26 -1.32 -13.50
C ALA A 224 -6.46 -2.19 -13.11
N ASP A 225 -7.15 -2.78 -14.08
CA ASP A 225 -8.28 -3.67 -13.80
C ASP A 225 -7.84 -4.88 -12.99
N VAL A 226 -6.66 -5.45 -13.33
CA VAL A 226 -6.05 -6.57 -12.63
C VAL A 226 -4.53 -6.40 -12.65
N LEU A 227 -3.92 -6.49 -11.49
CA LEU A 227 -2.47 -6.60 -11.32
C LEU A 227 -2.12 -7.99 -10.75
N PRO A 228 -1.52 -8.90 -11.53
CA PRO A 228 -0.99 -10.15 -10.99
C PRO A 228 0.30 -9.87 -10.22
N LEU A 229 0.38 -10.38 -8.99
CA LEU A 229 1.57 -10.36 -8.16
C LEU A 229 1.96 -11.80 -7.82
N GLU A 230 3.17 -12.20 -8.17
CA GLU A 230 3.70 -13.52 -7.80
C GLU A 230 4.52 -13.42 -6.52
N ILE A 231 4.03 -14.02 -5.43
CA ILE A 231 4.69 -14.02 -4.13
C ILE A 231 4.93 -15.49 -3.76
N GLU A 232 6.20 -15.87 -3.64
CA GLU A 232 6.61 -17.26 -3.31
C GLU A 232 6.00 -18.34 -4.22
N GLY A 233 5.81 -18.03 -5.51
CA GLY A 233 5.23 -18.95 -6.50
C GLY A 233 3.70 -19.01 -6.49
N ILE A 234 3.04 -18.10 -5.77
CA ILE A 234 1.58 -17.94 -5.77
C ILE A 234 1.23 -16.63 -6.43
N THR A 235 0.38 -16.70 -7.45
CA THR A 235 -0.16 -15.51 -8.11
C THR A 235 -1.40 -15.01 -7.36
N ALA A 236 -1.27 -13.87 -6.71
CA ALA A 236 -2.37 -13.09 -6.17
C ALA A 236 -2.76 -12.00 -7.17
N ASN A 237 -4.05 -11.87 -7.46
CA ASN A 237 -4.54 -10.81 -8.34
C ASN A 237 -5.10 -9.68 -7.49
N ILE A 238 -4.59 -8.46 -7.69
CA ILE A 238 -5.21 -7.24 -7.18
C ILE A 238 -6.15 -6.73 -8.28
N GLU A 239 -7.45 -6.86 -8.05
CA GLU A 239 -8.50 -6.29 -8.89
C GLU A 239 -8.74 -4.82 -8.56
N ASP A 240 -9.16 -4.04 -9.57
CA ASP A 240 -9.48 -2.61 -9.45
C ASP A 240 -8.37 -1.81 -8.74
N LEU A 241 -7.12 -2.10 -9.10
CA LEU A 241 -5.96 -1.44 -8.51
C LEU A 241 -6.02 0.07 -8.79
N PHE A 242 -5.81 0.84 -7.74
CA PHE A 242 -5.46 2.25 -7.78
C PHE A 242 -4.14 2.45 -7.06
N LEU A 243 -3.21 3.16 -7.72
CA LEU A 243 -1.94 3.59 -7.15
C LEU A 243 -1.74 5.08 -7.46
N GLY A 244 -1.78 5.93 -6.44
CA GLY A 244 -1.54 7.36 -6.60
C GLY A 244 -0.49 7.87 -5.62
N GLY A 245 0.22 8.93 -5.96
CA GLY A 245 1.28 9.49 -5.10
C GLY A 245 1.89 10.74 -5.71
N ALA A 246 2.79 11.40 -4.97
CA ALA A 246 3.52 12.54 -5.50
C ALA A 246 5.01 12.43 -5.23
N PHE A 247 5.82 12.75 -6.23
CA PHE A 247 7.27 12.84 -6.05
C PHE A 247 7.62 14.04 -5.18
N ALA A 248 8.65 13.90 -4.34
CA ALA A 248 9.32 15.03 -3.74
C ALA A 248 9.97 15.89 -4.84
N PRO A 249 10.04 17.23 -4.69
CA PRO A 249 10.58 18.12 -5.73
C PRO A 249 12.01 17.75 -6.15
N ASP A 250 12.84 17.30 -5.21
CA ASP A 250 14.21 16.84 -5.45
C ASP A 250 14.30 15.40 -5.98
N GLY A 251 13.15 14.73 -6.15
CA GLY A 251 13.01 13.36 -6.62
C GLY A 251 13.67 12.32 -5.73
N THR A 252 13.81 12.58 -4.43
CA THR A 252 14.41 11.63 -3.47
C THR A 252 13.38 10.69 -2.84
N SER A 253 12.08 10.96 -3.02
CA SER A 253 11.02 10.10 -2.50
C SER A 253 9.71 10.27 -3.28
N ILE A 254 8.78 9.35 -3.04
CA ILE A 254 7.36 9.50 -3.31
C ILE A 254 6.65 9.51 -1.95
N SER A 255 5.76 10.46 -1.75
CA SER A 255 5.03 10.59 -0.49
C SER A 255 3.54 10.65 -0.72
N GLY A 256 2.79 10.26 0.31
CA GLY A 256 1.34 10.24 0.22
C GLY A 256 0.80 9.16 -0.70
N THR A 257 1.59 8.10 -0.91
CA THR A 257 1.21 7.04 -1.82
C THR A 257 -0.02 6.32 -1.27
N GLU A 258 -0.98 6.13 -2.15
CA GLU A 258 -2.23 5.44 -1.88
C GLU A 258 -2.31 4.22 -2.77
N LEU A 259 -2.48 3.06 -2.14
CA LEU A 259 -2.73 1.80 -2.82
C LEU A 259 -4.11 1.31 -2.40
N ARG A 260 -5.00 1.12 -3.37
CA ARG A 260 -6.32 0.50 -3.15
C ARG A 260 -6.55 -0.60 -4.17
N GLY A 261 -7.35 -1.58 -3.79
CA GLY A 261 -7.78 -2.65 -4.69
C GLY A 261 -8.51 -3.74 -3.92
N SER A 262 -8.72 -4.87 -4.58
CA SER A 262 -9.39 -6.04 -4.02
C SER A 262 -8.59 -7.28 -4.34
N VAL A 263 -8.28 -8.11 -3.35
CA VAL A 263 -7.46 -9.32 -3.52
C VAL A 263 -8.33 -10.56 -3.38
N ASP A 264 -8.33 -11.42 -4.40
CA ASP A 264 -8.89 -12.77 -4.27
C ASP A 264 -8.00 -13.59 -3.33
N THR A 265 -8.56 -14.03 -2.21
CA THR A 265 -7.82 -14.73 -1.16
C THR A 265 -7.67 -16.23 -1.40
N ARG A 266 -8.37 -16.81 -2.38
CA ARG A 266 -8.31 -18.27 -2.63
C ARG A 266 -6.89 -18.80 -2.93
N PRO A 267 -6.05 -18.11 -3.73
CA PRO A 267 -4.67 -18.54 -3.92
C PRO A 267 -3.84 -18.51 -2.63
N LEU A 268 -4.25 -17.69 -1.65
CA LEU A 268 -3.55 -17.52 -0.38
C LEU A 268 -3.96 -18.54 0.68
N ASP A 269 -5.06 -19.30 0.48
CA ASP A 269 -5.58 -20.24 1.46
C ASP A 269 -4.52 -21.26 1.92
N GLU A 270 -3.73 -21.82 1.00
CA GLU A 270 -2.72 -22.82 1.36
C GLU A 270 -1.52 -22.22 2.11
N VAL A 271 -1.25 -20.92 1.95
CA VAL A 271 -0.17 -20.22 2.66
C VAL A 271 -0.60 -19.82 4.06
N ILE A 272 -1.79 -19.20 4.15
CA ILE A 272 -2.29 -18.62 5.39
C ILE A 272 -2.89 -19.70 6.29
N VAL A 273 -3.63 -20.65 5.70
CA VAL A 273 -4.29 -21.76 6.41
C VAL A 273 -3.95 -23.09 5.72
N PRO A 274 -2.74 -23.63 5.90
CA PRO A 274 -2.31 -24.85 5.22
C PRO A 274 -3.29 -26.02 5.46
N GLY A 275 -3.80 -26.61 4.37
CA GLY A 275 -4.80 -27.67 4.42
C GLY A 275 -6.23 -27.23 4.77
N GLY A 276 -6.51 -25.92 4.71
CA GLY A 276 -7.85 -25.35 4.84
C GLY A 276 -8.75 -25.66 3.64
N ASP A 277 -10.05 -25.49 3.84
CA ASP A 277 -11.03 -25.50 2.74
C ASP A 277 -10.92 -24.19 1.92
N VAL A 278 -11.50 -24.17 0.71
CA VAL A 278 -11.57 -22.94 -0.11
C VAL A 278 -12.33 -21.85 0.67
N GLY A 279 -11.71 -20.68 0.82
CA GLY A 279 -12.22 -19.56 1.62
C GLY A 279 -11.76 -19.56 3.08
N ALA A 280 -10.86 -20.46 3.48
CA ALA A 280 -10.34 -20.49 4.85
C ALA A 280 -9.69 -19.17 5.27
N THR A 281 -9.05 -18.44 4.35
CA THR A 281 -8.53 -17.09 4.62
C THR A 281 -9.65 -16.12 4.99
N CYS A 282 -10.77 -16.14 4.25
CA CYS A 282 -11.94 -15.31 4.52
C CYS A 282 -12.59 -15.64 5.87
N ASP A 283 -12.71 -16.92 6.20
CA ASP A 283 -13.22 -17.34 7.50
C ASP A 283 -12.33 -16.83 8.65
N LEU A 284 -11.00 -16.91 8.46
CA LEU A 284 -10.04 -16.41 9.44
C LEU A 284 -10.15 -14.89 9.64
N VAL A 285 -10.22 -14.08 8.57
CA VAL A 285 -10.34 -12.61 8.72
C VAL A 285 -11.72 -12.20 9.22
N ALA A 286 -12.76 -12.98 8.94
CA ALA A 286 -14.11 -12.75 9.48
C ALA A 286 -14.16 -12.86 11.01
N ASP A 287 -13.33 -13.73 11.61
CA ASP A 287 -13.19 -13.82 13.08
C ASP A 287 -12.64 -12.51 13.70
N PHE A 288 -11.96 -11.68 12.92
CA PHE A 288 -11.52 -10.33 13.31
C PHE A 288 -12.54 -9.23 12.95
N GLY A 289 -13.72 -9.62 12.46
CA GLY A 289 -14.79 -8.68 12.10
C GLY A 289 -14.67 -8.08 10.70
N VAL A 290 -13.81 -8.64 9.86
CA VAL A 290 -13.59 -8.20 8.48
C VAL A 290 -14.02 -9.31 7.52
N PRO A 291 -15.31 -9.39 7.16
CA PRO A 291 -15.75 -10.38 6.19
C PRO A 291 -15.21 -10.05 4.79
N CYS A 292 -14.89 -11.09 4.02
CA CYS A 292 -14.68 -10.93 2.58
C CYS A 292 -15.94 -10.42 1.89
N ALA A 293 -15.73 -9.70 0.80
CA ALA A 293 -16.74 -9.14 -0.07
C ALA A 293 -16.85 -9.96 -1.38
N PRO A 294 -17.94 -9.79 -2.15
CA PRO A 294 -18.04 -10.33 -3.48
C PRO A 294 -16.90 -9.82 -4.39
N CYS A 295 -16.22 -10.73 -5.09
CA CYS A 295 -15.24 -10.37 -6.12
C CYS A 295 -15.90 -9.73 -7.35
N ALA A 296 -15.15 -8.86 -8.05
CA ALA A 296 -15.68 -8.13 -9.21
C ALA A 296 -15.99 -9.09 -10.39
N ASP A 297 -15.24 -10.19 -10.48
CA ASP A 297 -15.44 -11.26 -11.45
C ASP A 297 -16.71 -12.12 -11.19
N GLY A 298 -17.41 -11.90 -10.06
CA GLY A 298 -18.61 -12.63 -9.67
C GLY A 298 -18.34 -14.05 -9.17
N SER A 299 -17.09 -14.39 -8.83
CA SER A 299 -16.68 -15.73 -8.40
C SER A 299 -17.06 -16.10 -6.96
N GLY A 300 -17.62 -15.14 -6.20
CA GLY A 300 -18.14 -15.34 -4.85
C GLY A 300 -17.55 -14.36 -3.84
N ASP A 301 -17.81 -14.61 -2.57
CA ASP A 301 -17.43 -13.75 -1.45
C ASP A 301 -16.01 -14.10 -0.95
N PHE A 302 -15.01 -13.97 -1.83
CA PHE A 302 -13.61 -14.36 -1.57
C PHE A 302 -12.64 -13.18 -1.57
N CYS A 303 -13.14 -11.98 -1.84
CA CYS A 303 -12.30 -10.83 -2.08
C CYS A 303 -12.14 -9.97 -0.83
N LEU A 304 -10.90 -9.60 -0.54
CA LEU A 304 -10.56 -8.72 0.55
C LEU A 304 -10.17 -7.35 0.00
N SER A 305 -10.92 -6.31 0.38
CA SER A 305 -10.56 -4.94 0.01
C SER A 305 -9.32 -4.50 0.78
N ILE A 306 -8.34 -3.99 0.04
CA ILE A 306 -7.13 -3.39 0.58
C ILE A 306 -7.16 -1.90 0.29
N ALA A 307 -6.84 -1.10 1.30
CA ALA A 307 -6.68 0.34 1.15
C ALA A 307 -5.63 0.80 2.15
N VAL A 308 -4.51 1.27 1.62
CA VAL A 308 -3.38 1.79 2.38
C VAL A 308 -3.10 3.19 1.88
N GLU A 309 -3.06 4.14 2.80
CA GLU A 309 -2.80 5.54 2.50
C GLU A 309 -1.47 6.00 3.10
N ASN A 310 -0.92 7.11 2.62
CA ASN A 310 0.28 7.73 3.17
C ASN A 310 1.51 6.79 3.18
N ILE A 311 1.57 5.85 2.23
CA ILE A 311 2.76 5.05 2.00
C ILE A 311 3.90 6.00 1.58
N TYR A 312 5.08 5.78 2.15
CA TYR A 312 6.31 6.44 1.78
C TYR A 312 7.13 5.53 0.86
N ALA A 313 7.72 6.10 -0.19
CA ALA A 313 8.68 5.39 -1.01
C ALA A 313 9.99 6.16 -1.11
N ALA A 314 11.08 5.60 -0.60
CA ALA A 314 12.39 6.23 -0.71
C ALA A 314 13.01 5.93 -2.07
N GLU A 315 13.69 6.90 -2.69
CA GLU A 315 14.60 6.59 -3.79
C GLU A 315 15.77 5.74 -3.26
N ILE A 316 16.11 4.71 -4.02
CA ILE A 316 17.24 3.83 -3.74
C ILE A 316 18.28 3.97 -4.85
N ASP A 317 19.57 3.91 -4.48
CA ASP A 317 20.70 3.95 -5.42
C ASP A 317 20.87 2.56 -6.08
N ALA A 318 19.92 2.23 -6.96
CA ALA A 318 19.86 0.97 -7.69
C ALA A 318 20.02 1.20 -9.21
N ASP A 319 20.44 0.16 -9.92
CA ASP A 319 20.34 0.17 -11.38
C ASP A 319 18.86 0.30 -11.79
N PRO A 320 18.55 0.99 -12.90
CA PRO A 320 17.18 1.07 -13.41
C PRO A 320 16.53 -0.30 -13.54
N LEU A 321 15.24 -0.38 -13.19
CA LEU A 321 14.48 -1.61 -13.34
C LEU A 321 14.51 -2.10 -14.79
N VAL A 322 14.67 -3.40 -14.95
CA VAL A 322 14.68 -4.07 -16.26
C VAL A 322 13.38 -4.84 -16.40
N GLU A 323 12.65 -4.62 -17.49
CA GLU A 323 11.46 -5.40 -17.80
C GLU A 323 11.79 -6.89 -17.88
N ARG A 324 10.96 -7.73 -17.25
CA ARG A 324 11.08 -9.19 -17.23
C ARG A 324 9.73 -9.79 -17.55
N THR A 325 9.66 -10.53 -18.63
CA THR A 325 8.50 -11.37 -18.97
C THR A 325 8.71 -12.80 -18.53
N THR A 326 7.62 -13.54 -18.30
CA THR A 326 7.66 -14.99 -18.03
C THR A 326 8.54 -15.75 -19.04
N ALA A 327 8.45 -15.41 -20.33
CA ALA A 327 9.22 -16.07 -21.39
C ALA A 327 10.73 -15.82 -21.29
N GLU A 328 11.15 -14.66 -20.81
CA GLU A 328 12.56 -14.34 -20.57
C GLU A 328 13.08 -15.03 -19.32
N ILE A 329 12.29 -15.07 -18.26
CA ILE A 329 12.62 -15.74 -17.00
C ILE A 329 12.81 -17.25 -17.23
N ASP A 330 11.90 -17.89 -17.97
CA ASP A 330 11.93 -19.34 -18.27
C ASP A 330 13.23 -19.80 -18.96
N VAL A 331 13.86 -18.92 -19.75
CA VAL A 331 15.11 -19.22 -20.48
C VAL A 331 16.35 -18.67 -19.78
N ASP A 332 16.20 -17.91 -18.70
CA ASP A 332 17.31 -17.31 -17.97
C ASP A 332 18.00 -18.35 -17.06
N PRO A 333 19.27 -18.71 -17.32
CA PRO A 333 19.98 -19.66 -16.48
C PRO A 333 20.19 -19.18 -15.03
N ALA A 334 20.09 -17.87 -14.76
CA ALA A 334 20.20 -17.33 -13.41
C ALA A 334 19.00 -17.66 -12.53
N CYS A 335 17.81 -17.83 -13.12
CA CYS A 335 16.57 -18.09 -12.41
C CYS A 335 16.35 -19.56 -12.06
N GLY A 336 17.32 -20.40 -12.42
CA GLY A 336 17.21 -21.84 -12.28
C GLY A 336 16.15 -22.36 -13.24
N ALA A 337 16.56 -23.01 -14.32
CA ALA A 337 15.60 -23.69 -15.18
C ALA A 337 14.74 -24.63 -14.32
N THR A 338 13.44 -24.39 -14.26
CA THR A 338 12.48 -25.44 -13.92
C THR A 338 12.67 -26.50 -15.00
N THR A 339 13.49 -27.51 -14.72
CA THR A 339 13.77 -28.63 -15.63
C THR A 339 12.55 -29.55 -15.74
N GLY A 340 11.38 -28.97 -16.03
CA GLY A 340 10.07 -29.61 -16.17
C GLY A 340 9.64 -29.84 -17.62
N THR A 341 10.46 -29.47 -18.61
CA THR A 341 10.26 -30.02 -19.97
C THR A 341 10.78 -31.46 -19.99
N THR A 342 9.90 -32.40 -19.64
CA THR A 342 9.98 -33.72 -20.29
C THR A 342 9.88 -33.43 -21.78
N PRO A 343 10.92 -33.73 -22.59
CA PRO A 343 10.81 -33.53 -24.03
C PRO A 343 9.71 -34.46 -24.51
N THR A 344 8.64 -33.91 -25.06
CA THR A 344 7.67 -34.65 -25.85
C THR A 344 8.41 -35.16 -27.09
N GLY A 345 9.11 -36.28 -26.92
CA GLY A 345 9.76 -37.01 -27.97
C GLY A 345 8.68 -37.52 -28.91
N THR A 346 8.43 -36.77 -29.98
CA THR A 346 7.73 -37.28 -31.16
C THR A 346 8.63 -38.35 -31.78
N SER A 347 8.53 -39.56 -31.27
CA SER A 347 9.07 -40.77 -31.88
C SER A 347 8.30 -41.03 -33.18
N THR A 348 8.81 -40.51 -34.30
CA THR A 348 8.45 -40.98 -35.64
C THR A 348 9.08 -42.35 -35.88
N GLY A 349 8.47 -43.38 -35.27
CA GLY A 349 8.75 -44.76 -35.58
C GLY A 349 8.27 -45.08 -37.00
N THR A 350 9.19 -45.14 -37.95
CA THR A 350 8.95 -45.70 -39.28
C THR A 350 8.96 -47.22 -39.18
N GLY A 351 7.82 -47.80 -38.78
CA GLY A 351 7.60 -49.24 -38.78
C GLY A 351 6.93 -49.71 -40.07
N THR A 352 7.71 -50.11 -41.07
CA THR A 352 7.23 -50.94 -42.18
C THR A 352 7.03 -52.37 -41.69
N GLY A 353 5.77 -52.77 -41.50
CA GLY A 353 5.39 -54.14 -41.15
C GLY A 353 4.16 -54.58 -41.93
N THR A 354 4.38 -55.22 -43.07
CA THR A 354 3.39 -55.99 -43.84
C THR A 354 3.05 -57.28 -43.09
N GLY A 355 1.78 -57.44 -42.71
CA GLY A 355 1.27 -58.63 -42.05
C GLY A 355 -0.20 -58.86 -42.36
N THR A 356 -0.46 -59.61 -43.44
CA THR A 356 -1.74 -60.20 -43.79
C THR A 356 -2.12 -61.30 -42.80
N GLY A 357 -3.30 -61.20 -42.19
CA GLY A 357 -3.83 -62.20 -41.26
C GLY A 357 -5.35 -62.17 -41.20
N THR A 358 -5.97 -62.99 -42.04
CA THR A 358 -7.40 -63.30 -42.07
C THR A 358 -7.77 -64.23 -40.92
N SER A 359 -8.77 -63.88 -40.09
CA SER A 359 -9.59 -64.91 -39.43
C SER A 359 -10.98 -64.40 -39.06
N THR A 360 -11.96 -65.01 -39.71
CA THR A 360 -13.38 -65.13 -39.37
C THR A 360 -13.64 -65.57 -37.93
N GLY A 361 -14.66 -64.99 -37.29
CA GLY A 361 -15.19 -65.46 -36.00
C GLY A 361 -16.53 -64.82 -35.65
N THR A 362 -17.60 -65.53 -36.01
CA THR A 362 -19.02 -65.30 -35.71
C THR A 362 -19.32 -65.40 -34.20
N GLY A 363 -20.23 -64.59 -33.65
CA GLY A 363 -20.71 -64.77 -32.28
C GLY A 363 -21.83 -63.81 -31.87
N THR A 364 -23.06 -64.34 -31.89
CA THR A 364 -24.35 -63.79 -31.50
C THR A 364 -24.57 -63.70 -29.97
N GLY A 365 -25.43 -62.78 -29.52
CA GLY A 365 -26.26 -62.95 -28.31
C GLY A 365 -26.43 -61.66 -27.48
N THR A 366 -27.52 -60.90 -27.64
CA THR A 366 -28.76 -60.88 -26.82
C THR A 366 -28.62 -60.45 -25.35
N THR A 367 -29.24 -59.30 -25.10
CA THR A 367 -29.91 -58.66 -23.94
C THR A 367 -30.21 -59.50 -22.68
N PRO A 368 -30.49 -58.86 -21.53
CA PRO A 368 -31.81 -58.24 -21.24
C PRO A 368 -31.82 -56.71 -21.15
#